data_AF-A0A1I7TXP9-F1
#
_entry.id   AF-A0A1I7TXP9-F1
#
_cell.length_a   1.000
_cell.length_b   1.000
_cell.length_c   1.000
_cell.angle_alpha   90.00
_cell.angle_beta   90.00
_cell.angle_gamma   90.00
#
_symmetry.space_group_name_H-M   'P 1'
#
loop_
_entity.id
_entity.type
_entity.pdbx_description
1 polymer ?
#
loop_
_entity_poly.entity_id
_entity_poly.type
_entity_poly.pdbx_seq_one_letter_code
_entity_poly.pdbx_strand_id
1 'polypeptide(L)'
;MQLDLSTQLPKVASYLFDVAGIVDFLTNSLVIYLILWKSSNMKTFRFYLLYFQLTTAVMDFYLAFLMKPIPVFPVIGGYTEGILYRFFGLSAHYQMTIQVFLMSVQEVSILCAFLRKHQSIVPITKTKEWKKTYYWGLIVMAHSITLVVVILYLFSNVTREQQLEYIQTVSSMS
;
A
#
# COMPACT_ATOMS: atom_id res chain seq x y z
N MET A 1 14.87 3.39 -31.68
CA MET A 1 14.49 4.49 -30.77
C MET A 1 15.48 4.48 -29.61
N GLN A 2 16.38 5.46 -29.51
CA GLN A 2 17.28 5.56 -28.35
C GLN A 2 16.46 6.03 -27.16
N LEU A 3 16.32 5.16 -26.14
CA LEU A 3 15.71 5.52 -24.87
C LEU A 3 16.76 6.23 -24.02
N ASP A 4 16.76 7.56 -24.04
CA ASP A 4 17.59 8.36 -23.13
C ASP A 4 16.98 8.31 -21.72
N LEU A 5 17.43 7.35 -20.92
CA LEU A 5 17.01 7.23 -19.54
C LEU A 5 17.59 8.41 -18.74
N SER A 6 16.71 9.20 -18.11
CA SER A 6 17.17 10.36 -17.33
C SER A 6 17.93 9.91 -16.08
N THR A 7 19.23 10.19 -16.04
CA THR A 7 20.13 9.81 -14.93
C THR A 7 19.81 10.52 -13.61
N GLN A 8 19.01 11.59 -13.66
CA GLN A 8 18.59 12.38 -12.50
C GLN A 8 17.34 11.81 -11.81
N LEU A 9 16.48 11.10 -12.54
CA LEU A 9 15.19 10.62 -12.02
C LEU A 9 15.32 9.72 -10.78
N PRO A 10 16.24 8.74 -10.73
CA PRO A 10 16.41 7.90 -9.54
C PRO A 10 16.88 8.69 -8.31
N LYS A 11 17.75 9.68 -8.50
CA LYS A 11 18.28 10.52 -7.42
C LYS A 11 17.18 11.41 -6.84
N VAL A 12 16.42 12.08 -7.72
CA VAL A 12 15.30 12.92 -7.33
C VAL A 12 14.21 12.09 -6.66
N ALA A 13 13.84 10.94 -7.24
CA ALA A 13 12.84 10.04 -6.65
C ALA A 13 13.25 9.56 -5.26
N SER A 14 14.50 9.10 -5.08
CA SER A 14 14.99 8.70 -3.75
C SER A 14 14.92 9.84 -2.74
N TYR A 15 15.33 11.05 -3.12
CA TYR A 15 15.27 12.21 -2.23
C TYR A 15 13.82 12.55 -1.84
N LEU A 16 12.89 12.50 -2.80
CA LEU A 16 11.47 12.71 -2.53
C LEU A 16 10.89 11.65 -1.58
N PHE A 17 11.28 10.38 -1.72
CA PHE A 17 10.87 9.33 -0.78
C PHE A 17 11.41 9.57 0.64
N ASP A 18 12.66 10.03 0.78
CA ASP A 18 13.23 10.35 2.09
C ASP A 18 12.47 11.50 2.76
N VAL A 19 12.16 12.56 2.01
CA VAL A 19 11.39 13.70 2.52
C VAL A 19 9.96 13.28 2.87
N ALA A 20 9.29 12.56 1.97
CA ALA A 20 7.93 12.05 2.20
C ALA A 20 7.88 11.16 3.45
N GLY A 21 8.81 10.20 3.58
CA GLY A 21 8.87 9.30 4.73
C GLY A 21 9.03 10.03 6.07
N ILE A 22 9.82 11.10 6.12
CA ILE A 22 9.98 11.92 7.34
C ILE A 22 8.67 12.65 7.66
N VAL A 23 8.04 13.28 6.67
CA VAL A 23 6.77 13.99 6.85
C VAL A 23 5.67 13.03 7.27
N ASP A 24 5.57 11.88 6.62
CA ASP A 24 4.59 10.84 6.92
C ASP A 24 4.80 10.27 8.32
N PHE A 25 6.04 10.02 8.74
CA PHE A 25 6.33 9.55 10.09
C PHE A 25 5.86 10.56 11.16
N LEU A 26 6.15 11.84 10.98
CA LEU A 26 5.75 12.90 11.91
C LEU A 26 4.22 13.05 11.97
N THR A 27 3.57 13.10 10.82
CA THR A 27 2.12 13.28 10.72
C THR A 27 1.36 12.05 11.22
N ASN A 28 1.75 10.83 10.83
CA ASN A 28 1.18 9.59 11.35
C ASN A 28 1.31 9.51 12.88
N SER A 29 2.47 9.84 13.44
CA SER A 29 2.71 9.85 14.88
C SER A 29 1.81 10.85 15.61
N LEU A 30 1.66 12.06 15.06
CA LEU A 30 0.76 13.08 15.61
C LEU A 30 -0.70 12.59 15.59
N VAL A 31 -1.16 12.00 14.49
CA VAL A 31 -2.53 11.50 14.38
C VAL A 31 -2.79 10.36 15.37
N ILE A 32 -1.86 9.41 15.50
CA ILE A 32 -1.95 8.33 16.51
C ILE A 32 -2.05 8.92 17.91
N TYR A 33 -1.21 9.90 18.25
CA TYR A 33 -1.28 10.59 19.53
C TYR A 33 -2.65 11.26 19.77
N LEU A 34 -3.16 11.99 18.79
CA LEU A 34 -4.47 12.65 18.88
C LEU A 34 -5.61 11.63 19.08
N ILE A 35 -5.56 10.50 18.38
CA ILE A 35 -6.56 9.42 18.51
C ILE A 35 -6.53 8.79 19.90
N LEU A 36 -5.34 8.51 20.44
CA LEU A 36 -5.20 7.82 21.72
C LEU A 36 -5.55 8.72 22.91
N TRP A 37 -5.05 9.96 22.92
CA TRP A 37 -5.15 10.83 24.10
C TRP A 37 -6.18 11.96 23.99
N LYS A 38 -6.47 12.47 22.78
CA LYS A 38 -7.37 13.62 22.60
C LYS A 38 -8.78 13.25 22.14
N SER A 39 -9.01 12.00 21.76
CA SER A 39 -10.24 11.52 21.10
C SER A 39 -11.25 10.82 22.03
N SER A 40 -11.34 11.23 23.30
CA SER A 40 -12.20 10.57 24.31
C SER A 40 -13.68 10.49 23.90
N ASN A 41 -14.17 11.46 23.11
CA ASN A 41 -15.56 11.53 22.65
C ASN A 41 -15.92 10.57 21.50
N MET A 42 -14.94 9.92 20.86
CA MET A 42 -15.16 9.13 19.64
C MET A 42 -15.53 7.65 19.90
N LYS A 43 -15.80 7.28 21.16
CA LYS A 43 -16.26 5.92 21.57
C LYS A 43 -15.47 4.82 20.85
N THR A 44 -16.13 3.79 20.30
CA THR A 44 -15.48 2.69 19.57
C THR A 44 -14.90 3.09 18.21
N PHE A 45 -15.37 4.19 17.60
CA PHE A 45 -14.89 4.63 16.28
C PHE A 45 -13.40 4.98 16.28
N ARG A 46 -12.85 5.45 17.42
CA ARG A 46 -11.43 5.72 17.57
C ARG A 46 -10.54 4.51 17.29
N PHE A 47 -10.99 3.28 17.59
CA PHE A 47 -10.20 2.07 17.34
C PHE A 47 -10.14 1.70 15.87
N TYR A 48 -11.21 2.00 15.10
CA TYR A 48 -11.21 1.83 13.65
C TYR A 48 -10.29 2.85 12.98
N LEU A 49 -10.29 4.10 13.47
CA LEU A 49 -9.32 5.11 13.00
C LEU A 49 -7.89 4.76 13.40
N LEU A 50 -7.66 4.24 14.60
CA LEU A 50 -6.34 3.79 15.03
C LEU A 50 -5.83 2.65 14.14
N TYR A 51 -6.68 1.66 13.85
CA TYR A 51 -6.34 0.58 12.92
C TYR A 51 -5.95 1.12 11.55
N PHE A 52 -6.76 2.02 10.99
CA PHE A 52 -6.44 2.69 9.73
C PHE A 52 -5.10 3.43 9.78
N GLN A 53 -4.89 4.26 10.81
CA GLN A 53 -3.67 5.04 10.92
C GLN A 53 -2.42 4.18 11.09
N LEU A 54 -2.51 3.08 11.83
CA LEU A 54 -1.40 2.13 11.98
C LEU A 54 -1.08 1.44 10.65
N THR A 55 -2.09 1.02 9.89
CA THR A 55 -1.86 0.41 8.57
C THR A 55 -1.24 1.39 7.58
N THR A 56 -1.66 2.66 7.62
CA THR A 56 -1.07 3.75 6.81
C THR A 56 0.39 3.99 7.20
N ALA A 57 0.69 4.13 8.50
CA ALA A 57 2.05 4.34 8.98
C ALA A 57 3.01 3.22 8.57
N VAL A 58 2.55 1.95 8.59
CA VAL A 58 3.33 0.80 8.12
C VAL A 58 3.57 0.87 6.62
N MET A 59 2.55 1.20 5.84
CA MET A 59 2.66 1.31 4.37
C MET A 59 3.61 2.44 3.96
N ASP A 60 3.48 3.62 4.58
CA ASP A 60 4.31 4.79 4.28
C ASP A 60 5.77 4.48 4.60
N PHE A 61 6.04 3.89 5.78
CA PHE A 61 7.38 3.45 6.14
C PHE A 61 7.94 2.41 5.16
N TYR A 62 7.09 1.47 4.72
CA TYR A 62 7.48 0.45 3.76
C TYR A 62 7.89 1.06 2.41
N LEU A 63 7.09 1.98 1.87
CA LEU A 63 7.37 2.64 0.60
C LEU A 63 8.58 3.58 0.69
N ALA A 64 8.65 4.38 1.75
CA ALA A 64 9.67 5.42 1.90
C ALA A 64 11.07 4.85 2.19
N PHE A 65 11.18 3.72 2.91
CA PHE A 65 12.49 3.22 3.35
C PHE A 65 12.80 1.80 2.88
N LEU A 66 11.83 0.88 2.96
CA LEU A 66 12.08 -0.55 2.71
C LEU A 66 12.14 -0.87 1.22
N MET A 67 11.15 -0.40 0.45
CA MET A 67 11.02 -0.71 -0.97
C MET A 67 11.60 0.36 -1.89
N LYS A 68 11.31 1.65 -1.65
CA LYS A 68 11.65 2.79 -2.53
C LYS A 68 11.52 2.44 -4.02
N PRO A 69 10.30 2.34 -4.56
CA PRO A 69 10.08 2.01 -5.97
C PRO A 69 10.51 3.16 -6.87
N ILE A 70 11.39 2.89 -7.82
CA ILE A 70 11.87 3.84 -8.82
C ILE A 70 11.23 3.49 -10.18
N PRO A 71 10.35 4.35 -10.72
CA PRO A 71 9.78 4.15 -12.05
C PRO A 71 10.84 4.40 -13.13
N VAL A 72 10.80 3.60 -14.20
CA VAL A 72 11.71 3.71 -15.35
C VAL A 72 10.99 4.46 -16.47
N PHE A 73 10.97 5.79 -16.44
CA PHE A 73 10.32 6.57 -17.49
C PHE A 73 11.14 6.55 -18.79
N PRO A 74 10.52 6.42 -19.99
CA PRO A 74 9.08 6.31 -20.31
C PRO A 74 8.50 4.89 -20.36
N VAL A 75 9.23 3.86 -19.91
CA VAL A 75 8.77 2.47 -19.94
C VAL A 75 7.80 2.21 -18.80
N ILE A 76 6.76 1.39 -19.04
CA ILE A 76 5.94 0.84 -17.95
C ILE A 76 6.79 -0.21 -17.23
N GLY A 77 7.58 0.22 -16.27
CA GLY A 77 8.51 -0.60 -15.52
C GLY A 77 9.09 0.14 -14.33
N GLY A 78 9.69 -0.60 -13.42
CA GLY A 78 10.25 -0.07 -12.21
C GLY A 78 11.20 -1.05 -11.55
N TYR A 79 12.07 -0.53 -10.71
CA TYR A 79 12.93 -1.32 -9.83
C TYR A 79 12.88 -0.75 -8.42
N THR A 80 13.45 -1.44 -7.45
CA THR A 80 13.41 -1.07 -6.03
C THR A 80 14.80 -0.69 -5.56
N GLU A 81 14.93 0.39 -4.80
CA GLU A 81 16.22 0.88 -4.27
C GLU A 81 16.25 0.97 -2.74
N GLY A 82 15.23 0.45 -2.07
CA GLY A 82 15.14 0.51 -0.62
C GLY A 82 16.04 -0.48 0.11
N ILE A 83 15.91 -0.50 1.43
CA ILE A 83 16.68 -1.37 2.33
C ILE A 83 16.54 -2.86 1.95
N LEU A 84 15.35 -3.31 1.56
CA LEU A 84 15.09 -4.72 1.24
C LEU A 84 15.89 -5.19 0.02
N TYR A 85 16.01 -4.35 -1.01
CA TYR A 85 16.83 -4.65 -2.16
C TYR A 85 18.32 -4.57 -1.81
N ARG A 86 18.76 -3.47 -1.20
CA ARG A 86 20.19 -3.17 -1.01
C ARG A 86 20.90 -4.10 -0.03
N PHE A 87 20.23 -4.48 1.06
CA PHE A 87 20.85 -5.29 2.11
C PHE A 87 20.50 -6.78 2.01
N PHE A 88 19.31 -7.12 1.51
CA PHE A 88 18.84 -8.51 1.45
C PHE A 88 18.73 -9.07 0.03
N GLY A 89 18.94 -8.24 -1.00
CA GLY A 89 18.83 -8.66 -2.40
C GLY A 89 17.42 -9.13 -2.78
N LEU A 90 16.39 -8.70 -2.03
CA LEU A 90 15.03 -9.17 -2.25
C LEU A 90 14.53 -8.71 -3.62
N SER A 91 13.96 -9.62 -4.42
CA SER A 91 13.49 -9.29 -5.76
C SER A 91 12.37 -8.23 -5.73
N ALA A 92 12.29 -7.42 -6.79
CA ALA A 92 11.22 -6.42 -6.93
C ALA A 92 9.83 -7.08 -6.96
N HIS A 93 9.70 -8.32 -7.47
CA HIS A 93 8.43 -9.07 -7.47
C HIS A 93 7.93 -9.34 -6.05
N TYR A 94 8.79 -9.85 -5.17
CA TYR A 94 8.41 -10.12 -3.79
C TYR A 94 8.16 -8.82 -3.01
N GLN A 95 8.95 -7.78 -3.24
CA GLN A 95 8.70 -6.46 -2.63
C GLN A 95 7.35 -5.87 -3.10
N MET A 96 7.01 -5.99 -4.37
CA MET A 96 5.69 -5.56 -4.86
C MET A 96 4.56 -6.42 -4.29
N THR A 97 4.79 -7.72 -4.10
CA THR A 97 3.80 -8.60 -3.45
C THR A 97 3.50 -8.12 -2.02
N ILE A 98 4.53 -7.78 -1.25
CA ILE A 98 4.38 -7.19 0.09
C ILE A 98 3.65 -5.84 0.01
N GLN A 99 3.99 -5.00 -0.97
CA GLN A 99 3.30 -3.72 -1.19
C GLN A 99 1.80 -3.92 -1.43
N VAL A 100 1.43 -4.81 -2.34
CA VAL A 100 0.03 -5.12 -2.66
C VAL A 100 -0.71 -5.61 -1.42
N PHE A 101 -0.08 -6.47 -0.61
CA PHE A 101 -0.67 -6.92 0.65
C PHE A 101 -0.92 -5.78 1.64
N LEU A 102 0.10 -4.95 1.91
CA LEU A 102 -0.01 -3.85 2.87
C LEU A 102 -1.04 -2.80 2.41
N MET A 103 -1.01 -2.42 1.13
CA MET A 103 -1.97 -1.49 0.54
C MET A 103 -3.41 -2.02 0.62
N SER A 104 -3.61 -3.30 0.31
CA SER A 104 -4.94 -3.91 0.38
C SER A 104 -5.46 -4.00 1.83
N VAL A 105 -4.59 -4.25 2.82
CA VAL A 105 -4.98 -4.20 4.24
C VAL A 105 -5.36 -2.78 4.66
N GLN A 106 -4.64 -1.76 4.18
CA GLN A 106 -4.95 -0.35 4.41
C GLN A 106 -6.28 0.06 3.76
N GLU A 107 -6.58 -0.39 2.54
CA GLU A 107 -7.88 -0.13 1.90
C GLU A 107 -9.04 -0.71 2.71
N VAL A 108 -8.87 -1.92 3.24
CA VAL A 108 -9.89 -2.56 4.06
C VAL A 108 -10.05 -1.85 5.41
N SER A 109 -8.96 -1.33 6.00
CA SER A 109 -9.04 -0.53 7.24
C SER A 109 -9.81 0.79 7.03
N ILE A 110 -9.61 1.45 5.88
CA ILE A 110 -10.40 2.62 5.44
C ILE A 110 -11.87 2.25 5.33
N LEU A 111 -12.21 1.15 4.65
CA LEU A 111 -13.59 0.68 4.51
C LEU A 111 -14.22 0.43 5.90
N CYS A 112 -13.51 -0.23 6.81
CA CYS A 112 -13.99 -0.47 8.16
C CYS A 112 -14.29 0.83 8.91
N ALA A 113 -13.42 1.84 8.79
CA ALA A 113 -13.62 3.16 9.38
C ALA A 113 -14.84 3.86 8.79
N PHE A 114 -15.01 3.86 7.46
CA PHE A 114 -16.20 4.40 6.80
C PHE A 114 -17.49 3.72 7.25
N LEU A 115 -17.52 2.39 7.28
CA LEU A 115 -18.68 1.63 7.72
C LEU A 115 -19.03 1.95 9.17
N ARG A 116 -18.02 2.03 10.06
CA ARG A 116 -18.25 2.39 11.46
C ARG A 116 -18.76 3.81 11.62
N LYS A 117 -18.21 4.76 10.84
CA LYS A 117 -18.67 6.16 10.83
C LYS A 117 -20.11 6.24 10.35
N HIS A 118 -20.46 5.55 9.27
CA HIS A 118 -21.83 5.47 8.78
C HIS A 118 -22.78 4.95 9.87
N GLN A 119 -22.49 3.80 10.49
CA GLN A 119 -23.34 3.27 11.56
C GLN A 119 -23.46 4.21 12.77
N SER A 120 -22.48 5.08 13.03
CA SER A 120 -22.56 6.05 14.13
C SER A 120 -23.51 7.22 13.86
N ILE A 121 -23.77 7.56 12.58
CA ILE A 121 -24.65 8.66 12.19
C ILE A 121 -26.08 8.21 11.87
N VAL A 122 -26.30 6.91 11.62
CA VAL A 122 -27.62 6.37 11.31
C VAL A 122 -28.69 6.74 12.35
N PRO A 123 -28.44 6.60 13.67
CA PRO A 123 -29.44 6.97 14.68
C PRO A 123 -29.81 8.46 14.66
N ILE A 124 -28.87 9.31 14.24
CA ILE A 124 -29.05 10.77 14.17
C ILE A 124 -29.85 11.15 12.92
N THR A 125 -29.57 10.49 11.80
CA THR A 125 -30.16 10.77 10.49
C THR A 125 -31.48 10.06 10.25
N LYS A 126 -31.92 9.18 11.18
CA LYS A 126 -33.11 8.32 11.05
C LYS A 126 -33.11 7.46 9.78
N THR A 127 -31.92 7.15 9.27
CA THR A 127 -31.74 6.23 8.14
C THR A 127 -31.82 4.78 8.61
N LYS A 128 -31.90 3.82 7.69
CA LYS A 128 -32.03 2.40 8.05
C LYS A 128 -30.70 1.83 8.56
N GLU A 129 -30.69 1.34 9.80
CA GLU A 129 -29.55 0.61 10.36
C GLU A 129 -29.27 -0.67 9.59
N TRP A 130 -27.98 -0.96 9.39
CA TRP A 130 -27.60 -2.20 8.73
C TRP A 130 -27.62 -3.35 9.73
N LYS A 131 -28.15 -4.50 9.31
CA LYS A 131 -28.05 -5.72 10.12
C LYS A 131 -26.57 -6.08 10.29
N LYS A 132 -26.22 -6.56 11.48
CA LYS A 132 -24.84 -6.98 11.82
C LYS A 132 -24.26 -7.99 10.83
N THR A 133 -25.11 -8.86 10.25
CA THR A 133 -24.71 -9.84 9.22
C THR A 133 -24.15 -9.17 7.97
N TYR A 134 -24.80 -8.13 7.45
CA TYR A 134 -24.30 -7.39 6.27
C TYR A 134 -23.03 -6.62 6.58
N TYR A 135 -22.95 -6.03 7.78
CA TYR A 135 -21.76 -5.31 8.23
C TYR A 135 -20.52 -6.21 8.28
N TRP A 136 -20.60 -7.34 8.98
CA TRP A 136 -19.49 -8.28 9.09
C TRP A 136 -19.23 -9.04 7.79
N GLY A 137 -20.29 -9.37 7.03
CA GLY A 137 -20.16 -10.01 5.73
C GLY A 137 -19.35 -9.17 4.74
N LEU A 138 -19.58 -7.85 4.69
CA LEU A 138 -18.82 -6.94 3.84
C LEU A 138 -17.34 -6.86 4.25
N ILE A 139 -17.04 -6.83 5.55
CA ILE A 139 -15.66 -6.81 6.05
C ILE A 139 -14.94 -8.12 5.69
N VAL A 140 -15.57 -9.27 5.90
CA VAL A 140 -14.98 -10.58 5.56
C VAL A 140 -14.78 -10.72 4.06
N MET A 141 -15.77 -10.29 3.26
CA MET A 141 -15.66 -10.29 1.80
C MET A 141 -14.48 -9.43 1.33
N ALA A 142 -14.32 -8.22 1.87
CA ALA A 142 -13.22 -7.33 1.49
C ALA A 142 -11.84 -7.95 1.80
N HIS A 143 -11.65 -8.51 3.00
CA HIS A 143 -10.41 -9.21 3.35
C HIS A 143 -10.16 -10.46 2.47
N SER A 144 -11.22 -11.17 2.09
CA SER A 144 -11.11 -12.36 1.23
C SER A 144 -10.64 -11.98 -0.18
N ILE A 145 -11.17 -10.88 -0.73
CA ILE A 145 -10.74 -10.34 -2.03
C ILE A 145 -9.25 -9.94 -1.96
N THR A 146 -8.86 -9.21 -0.92
CA THR A 146 -7.46 -8.84 -0.67
C THR A 146 -6.53 -10.07 -0.68
N LEU A 147 -6.91 -11.13 0.04
CA LEU A 147 -6.12 -12.35 0.11
C LEU A 147 -5.96 -13.00 -1.27
N VAL A 148 -7.05 -13.09 -2.05
CA VAL A 148 -7.03 -13.65 -3.39
C VAL A 148 -6.12 -12.84 -4.31
N VAL A 149 -6.22 -11.51 -4.31
CA VAL A 149 -5.39 -10.63 -5.14
C VAL A 149 -3.90 -10.81 -4.83
N VAL A 150 -3.53 -10.86 -3.54
CA VAL A 150 -2.13 -11.07 -3.12
C VAL A 150 -1.61 -12.43 -3.55
N ILE A 151 -2.41 -13.49 -3.40
CA ILE A 151 -2.04 -14.84 -3.82
C ILE A 151 -1.84 -14.90 -5.33
N LEU A 152 -2.78 -14.35 -6.11
CA LEU A 152 -2.67 -14.29 -7.57
C LEU A 152 -1.42 -13.52 -8.00
N TYR A 153 -1.14 -12.39 -7.36
CA TYR A 153 0.05 -11.60 -7.63
C TYR A 153 1.33 -12.38 -7.31
N LEU A 154 1.39 -13.07 -6.16
CA LEU A 154 2.54 -13.90 -5.78
C LEU A 154 2.84 -14.97 -6.83
N PHE A 155 1.82 -15.66 -7.33
CA PHE A 155 1.96 -16.70 -8.37
C PHE A 155 2.20 -16.16 -9.78
N SER A 156 1.99 -14.86 -10.03
CA SER A 156 2.30 -14.23 -11.33
C SER A 156 3.80 -13.99 -11.57
N ASN A 157 4.67 -14.52 -10.71
CA ASN A 157 6.12 -14.36 -10.83
C ASN A 157 6.62 -14.92 -12.17
N VAL A 158 7.31 -14.09 -12.94
CA VAL A 158 8.00 -14.52 -14.17
C VAL A 158 9.45 -14.82 -13.80
N THR A 159 9.93 -16.01 -14.17
CA THR A 159 11.32 -16.40 -13.90
C THR A 159 12.29 -15.54 -14.70
N ARG A 160 13.52 -15.40 -14.20
CA ARG A 160 14.57 -14.62 -14.89
C ARG A 160 14.88 -15.19 -16.28
N GLU A 161 14.79 -16.50 -16.44
CA GLU A 161 14.98 -17.19 -17.73
C GLU A 161 13.90 -16.77 -18.72
N GLN A 162 12.62 -16.81 -18.32
CA GLN A 162 11.50 -16.33 -19.14
C GLN A 162 11.61 -14.84 -19.47
N GLN A 163 12.09 -14.01 -18.53
CA GLN A 163 12.36 -12.59 -18.80
C GLN A 163 13.43 -12.40 -19.87
N LEU A 164 14.53 -13.16 -19.80
CA LEU A 164 15.62 -13.10 -20.78
C LEU A 164 15.18 -13.61 -22.14
N GLU A 165 14.42 -14.71 -22.20
CA GLU A 165 13.83 -15.25 -23.43
C GLU A 165 12.89 -14.24 -24.10
N TYR A 166 12.06 -13.55 -23.30
CA TYR A 166 11.20 -12.49 -23.80
C TYR A 166 12.00 -11.32 -24.41
N ILE A 167 13.05 -10.87 -23.71
CA ILE A 167 13.94 -9.80 -24.21
C ILE A 167 14.62 -10.21 -25.52
N GLN A 168 15.12 -11.44 -25.60
CA GLN A 168 15.76 -11.97 -26.81
C GLN A 168 14.78 -12.08 -27.98
N THR A 169 13.56 -12.56 -27.73
CA THR A 169 12.50 -12.67 -28.74
C THR A 169 12.14 -11.30 -29.29
N VAL A 170 11.86 -10.32 -28.42
CA VAL A 170 11.54 -8.94 -28.83
C VAL A 170 12.71 -8.31 -29.59
N SER A 171 13.94 -8.50 -29.14
CA SER A 171 15.16 -8.03 -29.81
C SER A 171 15.36 -8.64 -31.20
N SER A 172 14.90 -9.87 -31.44
CA SER A 172 15.00 -10.51 -32.75
C SER A 172 13.95 -10.03 -33.76
N MET A 173 12.88 -9.38 -33.28
CA MET A 173 11.79 -8.86 -34.10
C MET A 173 11.94 -7.37 -34.45
N SER A 174 12.91 -6.66 -33.85
CA SER A 174 13.20 -5.23 -34.07
C SER A 174 14.39 -5.01 -34.99
#